data_AF-A0A5F2AYB7-F1
#
_entry.id   AF-A0A5F2AYB7-F1
#
_cell.length_a   1.000
_cell.length_b   1.000
_cell.length_c   1.000
_cell.angle_alpha   90.00
_cell.angle_beta   90.00
_cell.angle_gamma   90.00
#
_symmetry.space_group_name_H-M   'P 1'
#
loop_
_entity.id
_entity.type
_entity.pdbx_description
1 polymer ?
#
loop_
_entity_poly.entity_id
_entity_poly.type
_entity_poly.pdbx_seq_one_letter_code
_entity_poly.pdbx_strand_id
1 'polypeptide(L)'
;MNQTITIGYELKEMQINTVRYKLIVIEFTGVVNHETLKGIPAKLSSIFHEMEGMLVLDIRRVANLNSEFIRAFTGILHTISEKFNRYFIMTEDMKVYNWVMNYNKLKEVDPVMGFDDLQRALELDSLIQEFGL
;
A
#
# COMPACT_ATOMS: atom_id res chain seq x y z
N MET A 1 -10.38 -16.73 20.85
CA MET A 1 -10.95 -16.29 19.56
C MET A 1 -9.82 -16.25 18.55
N ASN A 2 -9.90 -17.00 17.45
CA ASN A 2 -8.89 -16.91 16.40
C ASN A 2 -9.06 -15.57 15.69
N GLN A 3 -8.12 -14.66 15.92
CA GLN A 3 -8.03 -13.45 15.12
C GLN A 3 -7.65 -13.88 13.69
N THR A 4 -8.34 -13.33 12.70
CA THR A 4 -8.10 -13.66 11.29
C THR A 4 -7.87 -12.39 10.51
N ILE A 5 -7.02 -12.52 9.50
CA ILE A 5 -6.80 -11.50 8.49
C ILE A 5 -7.26 -12.05 7.14
N THR A 6 -7.93 -11.21 6.37
CA THR A 6 -8.24 -11.49 4.98
C THR A 6 -7.45 -10.53 4.11
N ILE A 7 -6.84 -11.07 3.05
CA ILE A 7 -6.16 -10.28 2.02
C ILE A 7 -6.84 -10.52 0.68
N GLY A 8 -7.50 -9.47 0.20
CA GLY A 8 -7.99 -9.35 -1.17
C GLY A 8 -6.97 -8.64 -2.05
N TYR A 9 -7.01 -8.88 -3.35
CA TYR A 9 -6.22 -8.12 -4.32
C TYR A 9 -6.95 -7.98 -5.65
N GLU A 10 -6.74 -6.86 -6.32
CA GLU A 10 -7.30 -6.58 -7.63
C GLU A 10 -6.37 -5.69 -8.45
N LEU A 11 -6.52 -5.75 -9.77
CA LEU A 11 -5.90 -4.81 -10.69
C LEU A 11 -6.90 -3.71 -11.03
N LYS A 12 -6.49 -2.45 -10.88
CA LYS A 12 -7.25 -1.29 -11.34
C LYS A 12 -6.47 -0.54 -12.40
N GLU A 13 -7.20 0.06 -13.33
CA GLU A 13 -6.63 1.05 -14.23
C GLU A 13 -7.13 2.43 -13.82
N MET A 14 -6.22 3.38 -13.73
CA MET A 14 -6.51 4.78 -13.45
C MET A 14 -5.92 5.62 -14.58
N GLN A 15 -6.77 6.33 -15.31
CA GLN A 15 -6.34 7.27 -16.34
C GLN A 15 -6.25 8.66 -15.75
N ILE A 16 -5.09 9.29 -15.88
CA ILE A 16 -4.80 10.64 -15.39
C ILE A 16 -4.16 11.40 -16.53
N ASN A 17 -4.83 12.46 -16.99
CA ASN A 17 -4.46 13.17 -18.22
C ASN A 17 -4.32 12.18 -19.39
N THR A 18 -3.14 12.13 -20.00
CA THR A 18 -2.79 11.24 -21.12
C THR A 18 -2.15 9.91 -20.66
N VAL A 19 -1.85 9.76 -19.37
CA VAL A 19 -1.15 8.60 -18.80
C VAL A 19 -2.14 7.59 -18.22
N ARG A 20 -1.89 6.29 -18.45
CA ARG A 20 -2.65 5.18 -17.87
C ARG A 20 -1.80 4.45 -16.83
N TYR A 21 -2.22 4.51 -15.57
CA TYR A 21 -1.60 3.80 -14.47
C TYR A 21 -2.30 2.45 -14.24
N LYS A 22 -1.53 1.36 -14.23
CA LYS A 22 -1.97 0.06 -13.72
C LYS A 22 -1.65 0.00 -12.23
N LEU A 23 -2.67 -0.23 -11.42
CA LEU A 23 -2.57 -0.28 -9.97
C LEU A 23 -2.81 -1.71 -9.49
N ILE A 24 -1.90 -2.23 -8.66
CA ILE A 24 -2.10 -3.45 -7.89
C ILE A 24 -2.62 -3.01 -6.52
N VAL A 25 -3.90 -3.25 -6.24
CA VAL A 25 -4.51 -2.89 -4.96
C VAL A 25 -4.55 -4.13 -4.08
N ILE A 26 -3.88 -4.08 -2.93
CA ILE A 26 -3.90 -5.14 -1.91
C ILE A 26 -4.70 -4.63 -0.71
N GLU A 27 -5.84 -5.25 -0.43
CA GLU A 27 -6.71 -4.88 0.68
C GLU A 27 -6.48 -5.78 1.90
N PHE A 28 -6.19 -5.17 3.04
CA PHE A 28 -6.08 -5.83 4.34
C PHE A 28 -7.36 -5.59 5.14
N THR A 29 -8.05 -6.68 5.51
CA THR A 29 -9.25 -6.63 6.34
C THR A 29 -9.08 -7.49 7.59
N GLY A 30 -9.47 -6.95 8.75
CA GLY A 30 -9.44 -7.67 10.02
C GLY A 30 -8.28 -7.26 10.92
N VAL A 31 -7.82 -8.19 11.78
CA VAL A 31 -6.75 -7.90 12.75
C VAL A 31 -5.40 -8.24 12.14
N VAL A 32 -4.45 -7.32 12.29
CA VAL A 32 -3.07 -7.42 11.78
C VAL A 32 -2.11 -7.46 12.95
N ASN A 33 -1.41 -8.58 13.09
CA ASN A 33 -0.32 -8.80 14.04
C ASN A 33 0.64 -9.87 13.50
N HIS A 34 1.70 -10.18 14.24
CA HIS A 34 2.71 -11.16 13.79
C HIS A 34 2.14 -12.55 13.51
N GLU A 35 1.13 -12.97 14.26
CA GLU A 35 0.51 -14.29 14.08
C GLU A 35 -0.35 -14.34 12.82
N THR A 36 -1.23 -13.36 12.65
CA THR A 36 -2.13 -13.25 11.48
C THR A 36 -1.36 -12.99 10.18
N LEU A 37 -0.22 -12.29 10.25
CA LEU A 37 0.64 -12.05 9.09
C LEU A 37 1.55 -13.24 8.73
N LYS A 38 1.51 -14.35 9.48
CA LYS A 38 2.31 -15.52 9.17
C LYS A 38 1.96 -16.08 7.78
N GLY A 39 2.95 -16.17 6.90
CA GLY A 39 2.77 -16.63 5.52
C GLY A 39 2.26 -15.56 4.54
N ILE A 40 1.84 -14.39 5.01
CA ILE A 40 1.46 -13.27 4.15
C ILE A 40 2.61 -12.79 3.25
N PRO A 41 3.87 -12.67 3.72
CA PRO A 41 4.98 -12.30 2.83
C PRO A 41 5.14 -13.20 1.60
N ALA A 42 4.93 -14.52 1.76
CA ALA A 42 4.99 -15.47 0.66
C ALA A 42 3.81 -15.27 -0.31
N LYS A 43 2.60 -15.05 0.22
CA LYS A 43 1.40 -14.74 -0.59
C LYS A 43 1.58 -13.46 -1.40
N LEU A 44 2.06 -12.38 -0.78
CA LEU A 44 2.37 -11.12 -1.45
C LEU A 44 3.43 -11.31 -2.53
N SER A 45 4.49 -12.06 -2.23
CA SER A 45 5.56 -12.34 -3.19
C SER A 45 5.05 -13.04 -4.45
N SER A 46 4.08 -13.95 -4.32
CA SER A 46 3.40 -14.63 -5.45
C SER A 46 2.60 -13.64 -6.29
N ILE A 47 1.76 -12.82 -5.64
CA ILE A 47 0.95 -11.79 -6.33
C ILE A 47 1.85 -10.85 -7.14
N PHE A 48 2.96 -10.38 -6.53
CA PHE A 48 3.91 -9.49 -7.18
C PHE A 48 4.74 -10.13 -8.29
N HIS A 49 4.78 -11.46 -8.38
CA HIS A 49 5.42 -12.14 -9.50
C HIS A 49 4.50 -12.24 -10.72
N GLU A 50 3.19 -12.30 -10.47
CA GLU A 50 2.16 -12.47 -11.51
C GLU A 50 1.63 -11.14 -12.05
N MET A 51 1.85 -10.03 -11.31
CA MET A 51 1.25 -8.74 -11.61
C MET A 51 2.30 -7.65 -11.81
N GLU A 52 2.05 -6.79 -12.80
CA GLU A 52 2.84 -5.59 -13.06
C GLU A 52 1.96 -4.35 -12.86
N GLY A 53 2.47 -3.39 -12.09
CA GLY A 53 1.77 -2.16 -11.79
C GLY A 53 2.31 -1.48 -10.54
N MET A 54 1.78 -0.30 -10.27
CA MET A 54 2.07 0.47 -9.06
C MET A 54 1.27 -0.08 -7.89
N LEU A 55 1.91 -0.27 -6.74
CA LEU A 55 1.29 -0.90 -5.59
C LEU A 55 0.53 0.11 -4.72
N VAL A 56 -0.68 -0.28 -4.30
CA VAL A 56 -1.50 0.41 -3.30
C VAL A 56 -1.88 -0.59 -2.21
N LEU A 57 -1.52 -0.30 -0.96
CA LEU A 57 -1.90 -1.09 0.20
C LEU A 57 -3.10 -0.43 0.88
N ASP A 58 -4.29 -1.00 0.75
CA ASP A 58 -5.50 -0.51 1.42
C ASP A 58 -5.63 -1.16 2.80
N ILE A 59 -5.45 -0.35 3.84
CA ILE A 59 -5.53 -0.77 5.25
C ILE A 59 -6.72 -0.16 5.97
N ARG A 60 -7.65 0.51 5.27
CA ARG A 60 -8.80 1.19 5.89
C ARG A 60 -9.73 0.24 6.63
N ARG A 61 -9.70 -1.06 6.29
CA ARG A 61 -10.51 -2.13 6.91
C ARG A 61 -9.73 -2.95 7.96
N VAL A 62 -8.54 -2.49 8.36
CA VAL A 62 -7.80 -3.08 9.47
C VAL A 62 -8.41 -2.62 10.80
N ALA A 63 -8.70 -3.56 11.68
CA ALA A 63 -9.45 -3.33 12.90
C ALA A 63 -8.58 -2.82 14.08
N ASN A 64 -7.26 -2.98 14.02
CA ASN A 64 -6.36 -2.74 15.15
C ASN A 64 -5.18 -1.82 14.80
N LEU A 65 -5.43 -0.64 14.23
CA LEU A 65 -4.42 0.38 13.87
C LEU A 65 -3.71 1.00 15.10
N ASN A 66 -3.03 0.18 15.88
CA ASN A 66 -2.32 0.49 17.12
C ASN A 66 -0.84 0.11 17.01
N SER A 67 -0.09 0.18 18.11
CA SER A 67 1.35 -0.14 18.11
C SER A 67 1.69 -1.57 17.69
N GLU A 68 0.80 -2.54 17.95
CA GLU A 68 0.99 -3.93 17.52
C GLU A 68 0.89 -4.03 16.00
N PHE A 69 -0.12 -3.39 15.41
CA PHE A 69 -0.24 -3.25 13.96
C PHE A 69 1.01 -2.62 13.36
N ILE A 70 1.43 -1.45 13.86
CA ILE A 70 2.60 -0.73 13.31
C ILE A 70 3.83 -1.65 13.29
N ARG A 71 4.10 -2.33 14.41
CA ARG A 71 5.26 -3.24 14.51
C ARG A 71 5.17 -4.42 13.54
N ALA A 72 4.00 -5.03 13.42
CA ALA A 72 3.79 -6.19 12.56
C ALA A 72 3.81 -5.79 11.07
N PHE A 73 3.12 -4.71 10.72
CA PHE A 73 3.00 -4.19 9.37
C PHE A 73 4.32 -3.63 8.83
N THR A 74 5.16 -3.04 9.69
CA THR A 74 6.55 -2.65 9.31
C THR A 74 7.33 -3.82 8.70
N GLY A 75 7.14 -5.04 9.23
CA GLY A 75 7.77 -6.24 8.67
C GLY A 75 7.31 -6.54 7.24
N ILE A 76 6.03 -6.32 6.93
CA ILE A 76 5.48 -6.45 5.57
C ILE A 76 6.06 -5.37 4.65
N LEU A 77 6.13 -4.13 5.12
CA LEU A 77 6.66 -3.02 4.33
C LEU A 77 8.12 -3.22 3.92
N HIS A 78 8.93 -3.87 4.76
CA HIS A 78 10.29 -4.25 4.38
C HIS A 78 10.30 -5.22 3.18
N THR A 79 9.51 -6.30 3.22
CA THR A 79 9.40 -7.23 2.09
C THR A 79 8.89 -6.53 0.82
N ILE A 80 7.97 -5.58 0.96
CA ILE A 80 7.46 -4.81 -0.18
C ILE A 80 8.54 -3.89 -0.76
N SER A 81 9.33 -3.23 0.09
CA SER A 81 10.40 -2.33 -0.35
C SER A 81 11.54 -3.02 -1.11
N GLU A 82 11.65 -4.35 -1.01
CA GLU A 82 12.58 -5.13 -1.83
C GLU A 82 12.11 -5.27 -3.30
N LYS A 83 10.81 -5.08 -3.56
CA LYS A 83 10.22 -5.23 -4.91
C LYS A 83 9.70 -3.93 -5.50
N PHE A 84 9.20 -3.02 -4.68
CA PHE A 84 8.61 -1.75 -5.11
C PHE A 84 9.41 -0.59 -4.54
N ASN A 85 9.98 0.22 -5.43
CA ASN A 85 10.70 1.43 -5.05
C ASN A 85 9.73 2.51 -4.56
N ARG A 86 8.54 2.60 -5.17
CA ARG A 86 7.47 3.53 -4.81
C ARG A 86 6.13 2.83 -4.70
N TYR A 87 5.36 3.14 -3.67
CA TYR A 87 4.01 2.61 -3.46
C TYR A 87 3.20 3.46 -2.49
N PHE A 88 1.90 3.22 -2.43
CA PHE A 88 0.96 4.01 -1.62
C PHE A 88 0.36 3.19 -0.49
N ILE A 89 0.12 3.82 0.66
CA ILE A 89 -0.63 3.23 1.76
C ILE A 89 -1.92 4.02 1.93
N MET A 90 -3.06 3.37 1.69
CA MET A 90 -4.37 3.98 1.81
C MET A 90 -4.91 3.81 3.23
N THR A 91 -5.09 4.93 3.94
CA THR A 91 -5.55 4.97 5.33
C THR A 91 -6.30 6.27 5.63
N GLU A 92 -7.40 6.16 6.39
CA GLU A 92 -8.12 7.32 6.95
C GLU A 92 -7.67 7.62 8.39
N ASP A 93 -6.89 6.73 9.02
CA ASP A 93 -6.34 6.95 10.36
C ASP A 93 -5.15 7.92 10.32
N MET A 94 -5.28 9.06 10.99
CA MET A 94 -4.27 10.12 11.00
C MET A 94 -2.98 9.72 11.72
N LYS A 95 -3.02 8.82 12.71
CA LYS A 95 -1.79 8.36 13.37
C LYS A 95 -0.97 7.50 12.43
N VAL A 96 -1.64 6.61 11.69
CA VAL A 96 -0.99 5.78 10.67
C VAL A 96 -0.50 6.64 9.51
N TYR A 97 -1.32 7.57 9.02
CA TYR A 97 -0.92 8.52 7.99
C TYR A 97 0.37 9.26 8.36
N ASN A 98 0.39 9.86 9.56
CA ASN A 98 1.57 10.56 10.08
C ASN A 98 2.75 9.62 10.30
N TRP A 99 2.51 8.39 10.75
CA TRP A 99 3.57 7.40 10.88
C TRP A 99 4.24 7.13 9.54
N VAL A 100 3.48 6.89 8.46
CA VAL A 100 4.04 6.66 7.12
C VAL A 100 4.86 7.87 6.66
N MET A 101 4.31 9.08 6.76
CA MET A 101 5.01 10.32 6.38
C MET A 101 6.36 10.50 7.09
N ASN A 102 6.45 10.10 8.37
CA ASN A 102 7.63 10.36 9.21
C ASN A 102 8.58 9.16 9.30
N TYR A 103 8.21 8.01 8.72
CA TYR A 103 9.01 6.81 8.84
C TYR A 103 10.12 6.78 7.78
N ASN A 104 11.26 7.38 8.14
CA ASN A 104 12.42 7.60 7.27
C ASN A 104 13.10 6.36 6.68
N LYS A 105 12.72 5.14 7.08
CA LYS A 105 13.25 3.89 6.52
C LYS A 105 12.44 3.37 5.34
N LEU A 106 11.23 3.90 5.12
CA LEU A 106 10.43 3.61 3.94
C LEU A 106 10.81 4.63 2.86
N LYS A 107 11.46 4.15 1.80
CA LYS A 107 11.77 5.00 0.63
C LYS A 107 10.51 5.12 -0.23
N GLU A 108 10.18 6.36 -0.60
CA GLU A 108 9.09 6.70 -1.56
C GLU A 108 7.76 6.01 -1.27
N VAL A 109 7.32 6.04 -0.01
CA VAL A 109 6.00 5.56 0.40
C VAL A 109 5.12 6.73 0.77
N ASP A 110 4.06 6.93 0.01
CA ASP A 110 3.14 8.05 0.19
C ASP A 110 1.83 7.53 0.84
N PRO A 111 1.41 8.07 1.99
CA PRO A 111 0.09 7.79 2.51
C PRO A 111 -0.96 8.59 1.75
N VAL A 112 -2.11 7.97 1.49
CA VAL A 112 -3.26 8.59 0.81
C VAL A 112 -4.54 8.23 1.55
N MET A 113 -5.55 9.11 1.52
CA MET A 113 -6.82 8.81 2.20
C MET A 113 -7.81 8.01 1.36
N GLY A 114 -7.62 8.00 0.04
CA GLY A 114 -8.54 7.35 -0.90
C GLY A 114 -8.04 7.44 -2.34
N PHE A 115 -8.86 6.97 -3.29
CA PHE A 115 -8.49 6.99 -4.72
C PHE A 115 -8.46 8.41 -5.29
N ASP A 116 -9.29 9.33 -4.82
CA ASP A 116 -9.23 10.74 -5.23
C ASP A 116 -7.91 11.40 -4.81
N ASP A 117 -7.42 11.03 -3.62
CA ASP A 117 -6.15 11.52 -3.10
C ASP A 117 -4.95 10.91 -3.83
N LEU A 118 -5.03 9.61 -4.13
CA LEU A 118 -4.08 8.92 -4.99
C LEU A 118 -4.03 9.54 -6.39
N GLN A 119 -5.18 9.87 -6.98
CA GLN A 119 -5.24 10.51 -8.29
C GLN A 119 -4.46 11.83 -8.28
N ARG A 120 -4.67 12.69 -7.28
CA ARG A 120 -3.92 13.95 -7.15
C ARG A 120 -2.42 13.74 -6.97
N ALA A 121 -2.01 12.72 -6.21
CA ALA A 121 -0.60 12.38 -6.07
C ALA A 121 0.03 12.00 -7.42
N LEU A 122 -0.71 11.26 -8.24
CA LEU A 122 -0.28 10.82 -9.57
C LEU A 122 -0.44 11.88 -10.66
N GLU A 123 -1.24 12.94 -10.45
CA GLU A 123 -1.32 14.06 -11.39
C GLU A 123 0.04 14.74 -11.57
N LEU A 124 0.76 14.98 -10.46
CA LEU A 124 2.12 15.52 -10.50
C LEU A 124 3.07 14.60 -11.27
N ASP A 125 2.99 13.28 -11.04
CA ASP A 125 3.78 12.29 -11.77
C ASP A 125 3.46 12.28 -13.25
N SER A 126 2.17 12.41 -13.60
CA SER A 126 1.72 12.38 -14.99
C SER A 126 2.27 13.56 -15.77
N LEU A 127 2.36 14.74 -15.15
CA LEU A 127 2.95 15.93 -15.76
C LEU A 127 4.46 15.73 -15.99
N ILE A 128 5.20 15.16 -15.04
CA ILE A 128 6.63 14.85 -15.23
C ILE A 128 6.81 13.88 -16.40
N GLN A 129 5.98 12.84 -16.49
CA GLN A 129 6.06 11.86 -17.58
C GLN A 129 5.65 12.44 -18.94
N GLU A 130 4.62 13.28 -18.98
CA GLU A 130 4.12 13.91 -20.20
C GLU A 130 5.11 14.95 -20.76
N PHE A 131 5.78 15.70 -19.89
CA PHE A 131 6.71 16.75 -20.29
C PHE A 131 8.19 16.33 -20.27
N GLY A 132 8.51 15.11 -19.81
CA GLY A 132 9.85 14.50 -19.87
C GLY A 132 10.94 15.26 -19.11
N LEU A 133 10.59 15.89 -17.99
CA LEU A 133 11.54 16.61 -17.10
C LEU A 133 12.37 15.64 -16.25
#